data_AF-A0A1K1M4R7-F1
#
_entry.id   AF-A0A1K1M4R7-F1
#
_cell.length_a   1.000
_cell.length_b   1.000
_cell.length_c   1.000
_cell.angle_alpha   90.00
_cell.angle_beta   90.00
_cell.angle_gamma   90.00
#
_symmetry.space_group_name_H-M   'P 1'
#
loop_
_entity.id
_entity.type
_entity.pdbx_description
1 polymer ?
#
loop_
_entity_poly.entity_id
_entity_poly.type
_entity_poly.pdbx_seq_one_letter_code
_entity_poly.pdbx_strand_id
1 'polypeptide(L)'
;MTKQEVNEIITSKAAEYGFEIEENSMGWNNKRTGQDYINIQIFQNTNLDKTDWEKRIGCIEIEANASVSRMGGSPTPEELLKAADEIARGAKFTAELQSMGLSYERTF
;
A
#
# COMPACT_ATOMS: atom_id res chain seq x y z
N MET A 1 11.47 4.01 13.22
CA MET A 1 11.06 4.95 12.15
C MET A 1 9.93 5.81 12.69
N THR A 2 9.74 7.00 12.14
CA THR A 2 8.56 7.82 12.35
C THR A 2 7.49 7.48 11.30
N LYS A 3 6.23 7.82 11.57
CA LYS A 3 5.16 7.71 10.57
C LYS A 3 5.46 8.52 9.30
N GLN A 4 6.13 9.67 9.44
CA GLN A 4 6.50 10.51 8.30
C GLN A 4 7.51 9.80 7.38
N GLU A 5 8.55 9.17 7.95
CA GLU A 5 9.52 8.40 7.18
C GLU A 5 8.85 7.24 6.43
N VAL A 6 7.91 6.54 7.08
CA VAL A 6 7.11 5.49 6.44
C VAL A 6 6.28 6.05 5.28
N ASN A 7 5.65 7.20 5.45
CA ASN A 7 4.88 7.86 4.40
C ASN A 7 5.76 8.27 3.21
N GLU A 8 6.95 8.81 3.46
CA GLU A 8 7.92 9.18 2.41
C GLU A 8 8.39 7.94 1.63
N ILE A 9 8.66 6.82 2.30
CA ILE A 9 9.01 5.55 1.64
C ILE A 9 7.86 5.05 0.76
N ILE A 10 6.63 5.00 1.31
CA ILE A 10 5.45 4.51 0.57
C ILE A 10 5.20 5.36 -0.67
N THR A 11 5.19 6.68 -0.52
CA THR A 11 4.89 7.61 -1.62
C THR A 11 5.98 7.62 -2.69
N SER A 12 7.26 7.60 -2.29
CA SER A 12 8.38 7.49 -3.24
C SER A 12 8.32 6.18 -4.03
N LYS A 13 8.10 5.06 -3.35
CA LYS A 13 8.02 3.75 -4.00
C LYS A 13 6.82 3.66 -4.92
N ALA A 14 5.66 4.14 -4.49
CA ALA A 14 4.49 4.16 -5.36
C ALA A 14 4.74 4.93 -6.66
N ALA A 15 5.41 6.08 -6.58
CA ALA A 15 5.76 6.89 -7.74
C ALA A 15 6.70 6.16 -8.73
N GLU A 16 7.68 5.39 -8.23
CA GLU A 16 8.54 4.53 -9.07
C GLU A 16 7.73 3.50 -9.87
N TYR A 17 6.63 3.02 -9.30
CA TYR A 17 5.70 2.10 -9.95
C TYR A 17 4.55 2.79 -10.68
N GLY A 18 4.52 4.13 -10.75
CA GLY A 18 3.49 4.90 -11.46
C GLY A 18 2.13 4.94 -10.74
N PHE A 19 2.12 4.89 -9.41
CA PHE A 19 0.93 5.05 -8.58
C PHE A 19 1.01 6.32 -7.72
N GLU A 20 -0.12 7.00 -7.59
CA GLU A 20 -0.33 8.00 -6.55
C GLU A 20 -1.00 7.34 -5.35
N ILE A 21 -0.51 7.62 -4.13
CA ILE A 21 -1.03 7.08 -2.89
C ILE A 21 -1.56 8.22 -2.02
N GLU A 22 -2.72 8.01 -1.40
CA GLU A 22 -3.34 8.94 -0.45
C GLU A 22 -3.47 8.28 0.92
N GLU A 23 -3.29 9.07 1.98
CA GLU A 23 -3.47 8.61 3.36
C GLU A 23 -4.95 8.72 3.76
N ASN A 24 -5.44 7.72 4.49
CA ASN A 24 -6.76 7.71 5.12
C ASN A 24 -6.66 7.24 6.58
N SER A 25 -7.80 7.13 7.28
CA SER A 25 -7.83 6.76 8.69
C SER A 25 -7.29 5.36 9.00
N MET A 26 -7.25 4.45 8.02
CA MET A 26 -6.79 3.06 8.18
C MET A 26 -5.37 2.82 7.66
N GLY A 27 -4.75 3.81 6.99
CA GLY A 27 -3.44 3.66 6.35
C GLY A 27 -3.40 4.42 5.05
N TRP A 28 -3.05 3.76 3.96
CA TRP A 28 -2.96 4.38 2.65
C TRP A 28 -3.65 3.54 1.57
N ASN A 29 -4.03 4.20 0.48
CA ASN A 29 -4.58 3.54 -0.70
C ASN A 29 -4.10 4.22 -1.97
N ASN A 30 -4.10 3.50 -3.09
CA ASN A 30 -3.92 4.17 -4.37
C ASN A 30 -5.10 5.09 -4.65
N LYS A 31 -4.79 6.27 -5.19
CA LYS A 31 -5.79 7.22 -5.63
C LYS A 31 -6.64 6.59 -6.71
N ARG A 32 -7.96 6.56 -6.47
CA ARG A 32 -8.90 5.90 -7.38
C ARG A 32 -9.42 6.89 -8.40
N THR A 33 -9.27 6.55 -9.67
CA THR A 33 -9.85 7.27 -10.81
C THR A 33 -11.16 6.62 -11.29
N GLY A 34 -11.47 5.42 -10.78
CA GLY A 34 -12.62 4.61 -11.21
C GLY A 34 -12.36 3.86 -12.53
N GLN A 35 -11.18 4.03 -13.13
CA GLN A 35 -10.73 3.29 -14.30
C GLN A 35 -9.57 2.33 -14.01
N ASP A 36 -9.08 2.31 -12.78
CA ASP A 36 -7.93 1.51 -12.37
C ASP A 36 -8.27 0.01 -12.36
N TYR A 37 -7.34 -0.81 -12.86
CA TYR A 37 -7.46 -2.26 -12.89
C TYR A 37 -6.99 -2.91 -11.57
N ILE A 38 -6.27 -2.16 -10.74
CA ILE A 38 -5.77 -2.62 -9.44
C ILE A 38 -6.21 -1.69 -8.30
N ASN A 39 -6.45 -2.27 -7.13
CA ASN A 39 -6.67 -1.59 -5.87
C ASN A 39 -5.58 -2.02 -4.90
N ILE A 40 -4.82 -1.04 -4.41
CA ILE A 40 -3.71 -1.20 -3.49
C ILE A 40 -4.13 -0.58 -2.16
N GLN A 41 -4.00 -1.36 -1.10
CA GLN A 41 -4.32 -0.95 0.26
C GLN A 41 -3.12 -1.25 1.15
N ILE A 42 -2.73 -0.26 1.95
CA ILE A 42 -1.60 -0.35 2.86
C ILE A 42 -2.16 -0.07 4.25
N PHE A 43 -2.17 -1.09 5.10
CA PHE A 43 -2.79 -1.06 6.42
C PHE A 43 -1.78 -0.73 7.51
N GLN A 44 -2.28 -0.09 8.56
CA GLN A 44 -1.57 0.10 9.82
C GLN A 44 -2.12 -0.91 10.84
N ASN A 45 -1.30 -1.89 11.23
CA ASN A 45 -1.67 -2.92 12.19
C ASN A 45 -0.85 -2.74 13.47
N THR A 46 -1.52 -2.71 14.62
CA THR A 46 -0.80 -2.68 15.91
C THR A 46 -0.22 -4.05 16.21
N ASN A 47 1.10 -4.14 16.32
CA ASN A 47 1.78 -5.32 16.83
C ASN A 47 1.75 -5.29 18.37
N LEU A 48 0.84 -6.07 18.96
CA LEU A 48 0.63 -6.13 20.41
C LEU A 48 1.81 -6.76 21.15
N ASP A 49 2.56 -7.65 20.50
CA ASP A 49 3.72 -8.34 21.09
C ASP A 49 4.93 -7.41 21.20
N LYS A 50 5.07 -6.45 20.28
CA LYS A 50 6.14 -5.44 20.27
C LYS A 50 5.72 -4.12 20.95
N THR A 51 4.50 -4.03 21.45
CA THR A 51 3.99 -2.84 22.13
C THR A 51 4.49 -2.80 23.58
N ASP A 52 5.16 -1.71 23.95
CA ASP A 52 5.58 -1.44 25.33
C ASP A 52 4.43 -0.75 26.08
N TRP A 53 3.64 -1.55 26.81
CA TRP A 53 2.49 -1.06 27.57
C TRP A 53 2.87 -0.19 28.76
N GLU A 54 4.03 -0.42 29.37
CA GLU A 54 4.50 0.36 30.53
C GLU A 54 4.88 1.78 30.09
N LYS A 55 5.59 1.89 28.96
CA LYS A 55 5.97 3.18 28.36
C LYS A 55 4.90 3.78 27.45
N ARG A 56 3.80 3.05 27.24
CA ARG A 56 2.72 3.39 26.30
C ARG A 56 3.21 3.68 24.88
N ILE A 57 4.11 2.83 24.39
CA ILE A 57 4.67 2.91 23.04
C ILE A 57 4.12 1.73 22.23
N GLY A 58 3.21 2.03 21.30
CA GLY A 58 2.66 1.07 20.35
C GLY A 58 3.58 0.88 19.17
N CYS A 59 3.80 -0.37 18.78
CA CYS A 59 4.46 -0.72 17.52
C CYS A 59 3.40 -0.88 16.43
N ILE A 60 3.48 -0.07 15.38
CA ILE A 60 2.58 -0.14 14.23
C ILE A 60 3.35 -0.76 13.05
N GLU A 61 2.92 -1.93 12.61
CA GLU A 61 3.42 -2.62 11.43
C GLU A 61 2.60 -2.24 10.19
N ILE A 62 3.29 -2.16 9.07
CA ILE A 62 2.69 -1.81 7.78
C ILE A 62 2.50 -3.07 6.96
N GLU A 63 1.29 -3.30 6.48
CA GLU A 63 0.96 -4.44 5.63
C GLU A 63 0.39 -3.95 4.29
N ALA A 64 0.99 -4.37 3.18
CA ALA A 64 0.55 -3.96 1.85
C ALA A 64 -0.21 -5.11 1.16
N ASN A 65 -1.35 -4.78 0.56
CA ASN A 65 -2.21 -5.70 -0.17
C ASN A 65 -2.58 -5.11 -1.53
N ALA A 66 -2.69 -5.97 -2.54
CA ALA A 66 -3.17 -5.62 -3.86
C ALA A 66 -4.30 -6.56 -4.28
N SER A 67 -5.28 -6.01 -4.99
CA SER A 67 -6.45 -6.73 -5.47
C SER A 67 -6.82 -6.23 -6.87
N VAL A 68 -7.32 -7.12 -7.72
CA VAL A 68 -7.80 -6.73 -9.05
C VAL A 68 -9.18 -6.09 -8.91
N SER A 69 -9.31 -4.84 -9.35
CA SER A 69 -10.54 -4.03 -9.18
C SER A 69 -11.56 -4.28 -10.28
N ARG A 70 -11.09 -4.53 -11.50
CA ARG A 70 -11.94 -4.62 -12.69
C ARG A 70 -11.49 -5.77 -13.57
N MET A 71 -12.34 -6.79 -13.68
CA MET A 71 -12.19 -7.91 -14.61
C MET A 71 -13.56 -8.23 -15.19
N GLY A 72 -13.70 -8.12 -16.52
CA GLY A 72 -14.93 -8.45 -17.24
C GLY A 72 -15.31 -7.46 -18.34
N GLY A 73 -16.35 -7.80 -19.09
CA GLY A 73 -16.77 -7.06 -20.29
C GLY A 73 -16.09 -7.56 -21.56
N SER A 74 -16.03 -6.71 -22.58
CA SER A 74 -15.40 -7.00 -23.87
C SER A 74 -14.27 -6.00 -24.16
N PRO A 75 -13.19 -5.99 -23.36
CA PRO A 75 -12.07 -5.07 -23.57
C PRO A 75 -11.33 -5.38 -24.87
N THR A 76 -10.71 -4.37 -25.45
CA THR A 76 -9.82 -4.56 -26.60
C THR A 76 -8.51 -5.24 -26.16
N PRO A 77 -7.74 -5.84 -27.09
CA PRO A 77 -6.41 -6.38 -26.78
C PRO A 77 -5.48 -5.35 -26.12
N GLU A 78 -5.53 -4.08 -26.53
CA GLU A 78 -4.74 -2.99 -25.95
C GLU A 78 -5.15 -2.69 -24.51
N GLU A 79 -6.46 -2.70 -24.22
CA GLU A 79 -6.97 -2.53 -22.86
C GLU A 79 -6.55 -3.69 -21.95
N LEU A 80 -6.55 -4.92 -22.47
CA LEU A 80 -6.05 -6.10 -21.74
C LEU A 80 -4.56 -5.99 -21.42
N LEU A 81 -3.73 -5.56 -22.39
CA LEU A 81 -2.30 -5.38 -22.16
C LEU A 81 -2.03 -4.27 -21.13
N LYS A 82 -2.78 -3.16 -21.21
CA LYS A 82 -2.70 -2.08 -20.22
C LYS A 82 -3.07 -2.56 -18.82
N ALA A 83 -4.16 -3.33 -18.70
CA ALA A 83 -4.60 -3.91 -17.44
C ALA A 83 -3.54 -4.86 -16.87
N ALA A 84 -2.96 -5.72 -17.70
CA ALA A 84 -1.91 -6.65 -17.29
C ALA A 84 -0.66 -5.92 -16.80
N ASP A 85 -0.22 -4.87 -17.49
CA ASP A 85 0.91 -4.03 -17.05
C ASP A 85 0.63 -3.37 -15.70
N GLU A 86 -0.54 -2.74 -15.54
CA GLU A 86 -0.91 -2.06 -14.30
C GLU A 86 -0.98 -3.04 -13.12
N ILE A 87 -1.60 -4.21 -13.32
CA ILE A 87 -1.65 -5.28 -12.31
C ILE A 87 -0.24 -5.76 -11.96
N ALA A 88 0.62 -5.97 -12.96
CA ALA A 88 2.00 -6.41 -12.73
C ALA A 88 2.81 -5.38 -11.94
N ARG A 89 2.68 -4.08 -12.26
CA ARG A 89 3.34 -3.00 -11.51
C ARG A 89 2.84 -2.95 -10.07
N GLY A 90 1.53 -3.00 -9.85
CA GLY A 90 0.97 -2.93 -8.49
C GLY A 90 1.34 -4.15 -7.65
N ALA A 91 1.34 -5.35 -8.24
CA ALA A 91 1.79 -6.56 -7.56
C ALA A 91 3.27 -6.47 -7.12
N LYS A 92 4.15 -5.96 -8.00
CA LYS A 92 5.57 -5.76 -7.68
C LYS A 92 5.77 -4.72 -6.58
N PHE A 93 5.08 -3.58 -6.69
CA PHE A 93 5.09 -2.54 -5.67
C PHE A 93 4.69 -3.07 -4.29
N THR A 94 3.56 -3.77 -4.21
CA THR A 94 3.08 -4.37 -2.95
C THR A 94 4.05 -5.39 -2.40
N ALA A 95 4.62 -6.26 -3.24
CA ALA A 95 5.62 -7.24 -2.81
C ALA A 95 6.90 -6.57 -2.28
N GLU A 96 7.37 -5.51 -2.93
CA GLU A 96 8.53 -4.75 -2.49
C GLU A 96 8.26 -4.09 -1.13
N LEU A 97 7.13 -3.40 -0.96
CA LEU A 97 6.75 -2.81 0.33
C LEU A 97 6.67 -3.86 1.45
N GLN A 98 6.04 -5.01 1.17
CA GLN A 98 5.93 -6.09 2.15
C GLN A 98 7.31 -6.62 2.57
N SER A 99 8.25 -6.73 1.63
CA SER A 99 9.61 -7.21 1.89
C SER A 99 10.44 -6.26 2.76
N MET A 100 10.09 -4.97 2.81
CA MET A 100 10.78 -3.97 3.62
C MET A 100 10.47 -4.09 5.13
N GLY A 101 9.38 -4.76 5.51
CA GLY A 101 9.02 -4.93 6.93
C GLY A 101 8.83 -3.62 7.68
N LEU A 102 8.23 -2.62 7.01
CA LEU A 102 8.09 -1.27 7.55
C LEU A 102 7.26 -1.27 8.85
N SER A 103 7.74 -0.51 9.83
CA SER A 103 7.02 -0.27 11.08
C SER A 103 7.45 1.05 11.70
N TYR A 104 6.57 1.64 12.51
CA TYR A 104 6.89 2.84 13.27
C TYR A 104 6.31 2.75 14.68
N GLU A 105 6.92 3.50 15.59
CA GLU A 105 6.46 3.58 16.98
C GLU A 105 5.58 4.81 17.17
N ARG A 106 4.54 4.66 18.00
CA ARG A 106 3.66 5.76 18.39
C ARG A 106 3.32 5.68 19.87
N THR A 107 3.36 6.82 20.55
CA THR A 107 2.87 6.95 21.93
C THR A 107 1.35 7.07 21.99
N PHE A 108 0.75 6.51 23.05
CA PHE A 108 -0.69 6.60 23.34
C PHE A 108 -1.03 6.79 24.83
#